data_AF-A0A0A7LH94-F1
#
_entry.id   AF-A0A0A7LH94-F1
#
_cell.length_a   1.000
_cell.length_b   1.000
_cell.length_c   1.000
_cell.angle_alpha   90.00
_cell.angle_beta   90.00
_cell.angle_gamma   90.00
#
_symmetry.space_group_name_H-M   'P 1'
#
loop_
_entity.id
_entity.type
_entity.pdbx_description
1 polymer ?
#
loop_
_entity_poly.entity_id
_entity_poly.type
_entity_poly.pdbx_seq_one_letter_code
_entity_poly.pdbx_strand_id
1 'polypeptide(L)'
;MTAVSVKKKADSCVCEMSRKDIKLPDGFSYFYYQCPRCSKVEYTPQEAQRLMDYARDHQFLFVSDWILAWLYVGDGAPVSGIIKLQKQIFVILYEFAQENDIPSENPGFRAYKFGPYTEAIDRNIASLMDIGLVESRGRTNSEQERFFLTEKGKASGKEALDKLTPEQMNKLKLLRADLQQFDSNGIMTYIYTRYPEFTDESIVFERTLHRRRK
;
A
#
# COMPACT_ATOMS: atom_id res chain seq x y z
N MET A 1 -2.75 -27.27 -28.76
CA MET A 1 -2.11 -25.96 -29.01
C MET A 1 -3.14 -24.89 -28.73
N THR A 2 -3.19 -24.38 -27.51
CA THR A 2 -4.19 -23.40 -27.07
C THR A 2 -3.43 -22.12 -26.77
N ALA A 3 -3.67 -21.09 -27.59
CA ALA A 3 -2.96 -19.84 -27.56
C ALA A 3 -3.13 -19.16 -26.19
N VAL A 4 -2.02 -18.97 -25.48
CA VAL A 4 -1.95 -18.14 -24.28
C VAL A 4 -2.19 -16.70 -24.71
N SER A 5 -3.29 -16.13 -24.25
CA SER A 5 -3.68 -14.74 -24.46
C SER A 5 -2.61 -13.81 -23.88
N VAL A 6 -1.96 -13.05 -24.76
CA VAL A 6 -0.99 -12.01 -24.41
C VAL A 6 -1.76 -10.88 -23.70
N LYS A 7 -1.60 -10.76 -22.38
CA LYS A 7 -2.15 -9.65 -21.59
C LYS A 7 -1.62 -8.32 -22.13
N LYS A 8 -2.53 -7.42 -22.51
CA LYS A 8 -2.26 -6.05 -22.99
C LYS A 8 -1.60 -5.21 -21.90
N LYS A 9 -0.54 -4.47 -22.28
CA LYS A 9 0.24 -3.52 -21.48
C LYS A 9 -0.63 -2.54 -20.67
N ALA A 10 -0.22 -2.24 -19.43
CA ALA A 10 -0.86 -1.27 -18.53
C ALA A 10 -0.88 0.17 -19.09
N ASP A 11 0.10 0.58 -19.91
CA ASP A 11 0.24 1.96 -20.41
C ASP A 11 -0.81 2.37 -21.47
N SER A 12 -1.66 1.44 -21.93
CA SER A 12 -2.72 1.70 -22.91
C SER A 12 -4.10 1.18 -22.47
N CYS A 13 -4.35 1.09 -21.16
CA CYS A 13 -5.61 0.55 -20.66
C CYS A 13 -6.78 1.51 -20.95
N VAL A 14 -7.71 1.09 -21.80
CA VAL A 14 -9.07 1.65 -21.83
C VAL A 14 -9.82 1.02 -20.66
N CYS A 15 -10.09 1.82 -19.62
CA CYS A 15 -10.63 1.32 -18.37
C CYS A 15 -12.11 0.94 -18.53
N GLU A 16 -12.39 -0.36 -18.47
CA GLU A 16 -13.74 -0.88 -18.27
C GLU A 16 -13.94 -1.08 -16.77
N MET A 17 -14.76 -0.22 -16.18
CA MET A 17 -14.95 -0.15 -14.73
C MET A 17 -16.05 -1.11 -14.28
N SER A 18 -15.72 -2.01 -13.35
CA SER A 18 -16.67 -2.96 -12.77
C SER A 18 -17.01 -2.59 -11.33
N ARG A 19 -18.29 -2.58 -10.98
CA ARG A 19 -18.73 -2.28 -9.60
C ARG A 19 -18.33 -3.43 -8.66
N LYS A 20 -17.82 -3.06 -7.48
CA LYS A 20 -17.47 -3.94 -6.38
C LYS A 20 -18.20 -3.47 -5.13
N ASP A 21 -19.17 -4.25 -4.69
CA ASP A 21 -19.93 -4.00 -3.47
C ASP A 21 -19.22 -4.62 -2.27
N ILE A 22 -19.04 -3.83 -1.22
CA ILE A 22 -18.41 -4.22 0.04
C ILE A 22 -19.41 -4.07 1.17
N LYS A 23 -19.43 -5.06 2.06
CA LYS A 23 -20.20 -5.04 3.30
C LYS A 23 -19.27 -5.34 4.47
N LEU A 24 -19.21 -4.43 5.43
CA LEU A 24 -18.43 -4.56 6.66
C LEU A 24 -19.21 -5.36 7.71
N PRO A 25 -18.52 -5.93 8.73
CA PRO A 25 -19.14 -6.78 9.75
C PRO A 25 -20.28 -6.11 10.54
N ASP A 26 -20.20 -4.79 10.74
CA ASP A 26 -21.21 -4.00 11.43
C ASP A 26 -22.44 -3.65 10.56
N GLY A 27 -22.44 -4.10 9.30
CA GLY A 27 -23.53 -3.88 8.35
C GLY A 27 -23.37 -2.63 7.48
N PHE A 28 -22.35 -1.79 7.72
CA PHE A 28 -22.04 -0.70 6.79
C PHE A 28 -21.69 -1.28 5.41
N SER A 29 -22.15 -0.62 4.36
CA SER A 29 -21.88 -1.05 2.99
C SER A 29 -21.58 0.15 2.11
N TYR A 30 -20.65 -0.08 1.19
CA TYR A 30 -20.22 0.89 0.19
C TYR A 30 -19.85 0.14 -1.09
N PHE A 31 -19.66 0.87 -2.17
CA PHE A 31 -19.11 0.29 -3.38
C PHE A 31 -18.03 1.18 -3.99
N TYR A 32 -17.18 0.55 -4.79
CA TYR A 32 -16.24 1.24 -5.66
C TYR A 32 -16.26 0.59 -7.04
N TYR A 33 -15.67 1.29 -7.99
CA TYR A 33 -15.42 0.75 -9.31
C TYR A 33 -13.98 0.30 -9.41
N GLN A 34 -13.74 -0.89 -9.97
CA GLN A 34 -12.41 -1.39 -10.24
C GLN A 34 -12.30 -1.87 -11.68
N CYS A 35 -11.25 -1.43 -12.37
CA CYS A 35 -10.90 -2.00 -13.66
C CYS A 35 -10.22 -3.36 -13.46
N PRO A 36 -10.76 -4.47 -14.00
CA PRO A 36 -10.16 -5.80 -13.83
C PRO A 36 -8.84 -5.98 -14.60
N ARG A 37 -8.48 -5.02 -15.47
CA ARG A 37 -7.27 -5.10 -16.30
C ARG A 37 -6.07 -4.41 -15.66
N CYS A 38 -6.25 -3.18 -15.18
CA CYS A 38 -5.16 -2.38 -14.60
C CYS A 38 -5.31 -2.16 -13.10
N SER A 39 -6.30 -2.82 -12.47
CA SER A 39 -6.65 -2.71 -11.05
C SER A 39 -7.02 -1.32 -10.57
N LYS A 40 -7.14 -0.30 -11.45
CA LYS A 40 -7.51 1.07 -11.08
C LYS A 40 -8.82 1.06 -10.29
N VAL A 41 -8.80 1.66 -9.11
CA VAL A 41 -9.95 1.83 -8.24
C VAL A 41 -10.42 3.28 -8.28
N GLU A 42 -11.74 3.46 -8.38
CA GLU A 42 -12.40 4.77 -8.31
C GLU A 42 -13.63 4.69 -7.41
N TYR A 43 -13.76 5.68 -6.54
CA TYR A 43 -14.94 5.90 -5.72
C TYR A 43 -15.76 7.02 -6.34
N THR A 44 -17.09 6.92 -6.30
CA THR A 44 -17.92 8.09 -6.61
C THR A 44 -17.76 9.12 -5.48
N PRO A 45 -17.99 10.43 -5.74
CA PRO A 45 -17.95 11.43 -4.68
C PRO A 45 -18.87 11.09 -3.50
N GLN A 46 -20.04 10.50 -3.78
CA GLN A 46 -20.99 10.08 -2.75
C GLN A 46 -20.43 8.93 -1.90
N GLU A 47 -19.86 7.90 -2.51
CA GLU A 47 -19.30 6.76 -1.77
C GLU A 47 -18.02 7.15 -1.01
N ALA A 48 -17.19 8.02 -1.57
CA ALA A 48 -16.04 8.59 -0.88
C ALA A 48 -16.48 9.37 0.38
N GLN A 49 -17.51 10.23 0.26
CA GLN A 49 -18.04 10.97 1.41
C GLN A 49 -18.63 10.02 2.47
N ARG A 50 -19.38 9.00 2.07
CA ARG A 50 -19.94 8.00 3.00
C ARG A 50 -18.85 7.27 3.77
N LEU A 51 -17.76 6.90 3.11
CA LEU A 51 -16.61 6.30 3.77
C LEU A 51 -15.92 7.26 4.75
N MET A 52 -15.74 8.52 4.35
CA MET A 52 -15.17 9.53 5.24
C MET A 52 -16.04 9.75 6.48
N ASP A 53 -17.37 9.78 6.32
CA ASP A 53 -18.31 9.94 7.44
C ASP A 53 -18.30 8.73 8.36
N TYR A 54 -18.30 7.52 7.80
CA TYR A 54 -18.19 6.27 8.55
C TYR A 54 -16.90 6.22 9.39
N ALA A 55 -15.77 6.57 8.77
CA ALA A 55 -14.44 6.53 9.39
C ALA A 55 -14.23 7.55 10.53
N ARG A 56 -15.18 8.46 10.79
CA ARG A 56 -15.10 9.40 11.92
C ARG A 56 -15.30 8.70 13.26
N ASP A 57 -16.23 7.74 13.28
CA ASP A 57 -16.68 7.08 14.51
C ASP A 57 -16.45 5.56 14.49
N HIS A 58 -15.97 5.01 13.37
CA HIS A 58 -15.68 3.60 13.19
C HIS A 58 -14.24 3.39 12.77
N GLN A 59 -13.68 2.22 13.11
CA GLN A 59 -12.39 1.81 12.59
C GLN A 59 -12.50 1.61 11.08
N PHE A 60 -11.84 2.47 10.31
CA PHE A 60 -11.59 2.33 8.88
C PHE A 60 -10.35 3.12 8.51
N LEU A 61 -9.39 2.50 7.83
CA LEU A 61 -8.14 3.15 7.47
C LEU A 61 -8.04 3.35 5.94
N PHE A 62 -7.83 4.60 5.55
CA PHE A 62 -7.47 4.97 4.19
C PHE A 62 -5.97 4.72 3.95
N VAL A 63 -5.55 4.75 2.67
CA VAL A 63 -4.13 4.60 2.32
C VAL A 63 -3.25 5.64 3.02
N SER A 64 -3.72 6.88 3.17
CA SER A 64 -3.02 7.93 3.91
C SER A 64 -2.84 7.59 5.39
N ASP A 65 -3.85 7.00 6.03
CA ASP A 65 -3.77 6.58 7.43
C ASP A 65 -2.68 5.53 7.61
N TRP A 66 -2.64 4.54 6.72
CA TRP A 66 -1.61 3.50 6.77
C TRP A 66 -0.20 4.05 6.56
N ILE A 67 -0.02 4.99 5.63
CA ILE A 67 1.29 5.64 5.42
C ILE A 67 1.71 6.42 6.67
N LEU A 68 0.81 7.23 7.23
CA LEU A 68 1.08 8.06 8.40
C LEU A 68 1.37 7.20 9.64
N ALA A 69 0.53 6.21 9.92
CA ALA A 69 0.72 5.26 11.02
C ALA A 69 2.03 4.49 10.87
N TRP A 70 2.35 4.03 9.64
CA TRP A 70 3.58 3.27 9.36
C TRP A 70 4.86 4.07 9.59
N LEU A 71 4.87 5.34 9.17
CA LEU A 71 6.00 6.23 9.44
C LEU A 71 6.08 6.59 10.94
N TYR A 72 4.93 6.73 11.61
CA TYR A 72 4.86 7.04 13.03
C TYR A 72 5.43 5.91 13.90
N VAL A 73 5.02 4.66 13.67
CA VAL A 73 5.54 3.50 14.42
C VAL A 73 7.02 3.22 14.15
N GLY A 74 7.59 3.84 13.10
CA GLY A 74 9.03 3.82 12.86
C GLY A 74 9.85 4.61 13.89
N ASP A 75 9.21 5.42 14.74
CA ASP A 75 9.85 6.21 15.80
C ASP A 75 11.06 7.02 15.29
N GLY A 76 10.84 7.77 14.20
CA GLY A 76 11.87 8.56 13.54
C GLY A 76 12.75 7.79 12.53
N ALA A 77 12.69 6.46 12.51
CA ALA A 77 13.37 5.66 11.48
C ALA A 77 12.62 5.78 10.13
N PRO A 78 13.28 6.28 9.06
CA PRO A 78 12.63 6.54 7.79
C PRO A 78 12.25 5.26 7.03
N VAL A 79 11.43 5.44 6.00
CA VAL A 79 11.31 4.44 4.92
C VAL A 79 12.22 4.82 3.77
N SER A 80 13.03 3.86 3.34
CA SER A 80 14.09 4.01 2.34
C SER A 80 13.61 3.75 0.92
N GLY A 81 13.30 4.81 0.17
CA GLY A 81 12.89 4.76 -1.24
C GLY A 81 11.42 4.38 -1.45
N ILE A 82 10.83 4.93 -2.51
CA ILE A 82 9.40 4.76 -2.80
C ILE A 82 9.03 3.30 -3.08
N ILE A 83 9.94 2.52 -3.68
CA ILE A 83 9.73 1.09 -3.93
C ILE A 83 9.54 0.32 -2.62
N LYS A 84 10.41 0.58 -1.61
CA LYS A 84 10.31 -0.10 -0.31
C LYS A 84 9.01 0.31 0.40
N LEU A 85 8.63 1.58 0.33
CA LEU A 85 7.37 2.06 0.89
C LEU A 85 6.17 1.34 0.24
N GLN A 86 6.10 1.29 -1.09
CA GLN A 86 5.07 0.57 -1.84
C GLN A 86 4.94 -0.89 -1.36
N LYS A 87 6.07 -1.55 -1.11
CA LYS A 87 6.09 -2.95 -0.66
C LYS A 87 5.67 -3.13 0.78
N GLN A 88 6.10 -2.24 1.66
CA GLN A 88 5.71 -2.27 3.06
C GLN A 88 4.21 -2.01 3.21
N ILE A 89 3.66 -1.01 2.51
CA ILE A 89 2.21 -0.75 2.53
C ILE A 89 1.43 -1.91 1.88
N PHE A 90 1.95 -2.56 0.85
CA PHE A 90 1.35 -3.77 0.29
C PHE A 90 1.23 -4.88 1.36
N VAL A 91 2.32 -5.20 2.07
CA VAL A 91 2.30 -6.20 3.15
C VAL A 91 1.32 -5.81 4.25
N ILE A 92 1.24 -4.53 4.61
CA ILE A 92 0.26 -4.05 5.59
C ILE A 92 -1.17 -4.35 5.13
N LEU A 93 -1.52 -4.02 3.89
CA LEU A 93 -2.89 -4.15 3.41
C LEU A 93 -3.29 -5.60 3.07
N TYR A 94 -2.36 -6.42 2.58
CA TYR A 94 -2.61 -7.79 2.13
C TYR A 94 -2.37 -8.86 3.20
N GLU A 95 -1.62 -8.54 4.26
CA GLU A 95 -1.38 -9.45 5.38
C GLU A 95 -1.93 -8.84 6.66
N PHE A 96 -1.28 -7.79 7.17
CA PHE A 96 -1.55 -7.27 8.51
C PHE A 96 -3.02 -6.86 8.72
N ALA A 97 -3.58 -6.07 7.81
CA ALA A 97 -4.95 -5.59 7.91
C ALA A 97 -5.96 -6.74 7.82
N GLN A 98 -5.72 -7.73 6.95
CA GLN A 98 -6.59 -8.89 6.79
C GLN A 98 -6.53 -9.81 8.02
N GLU A 99 -5.31 -10.12 8.49
CA GLU A 99 -5.08 -11.01 9.64
C GLU A 99 -5.55 -10.40 10.98
N ASN A 100 -5.80 -9.09 11.02
CA ASN A 100 -6.26 -8.39 12.22
C ASN A 100 -7.64 -7.74 12.05
N ASP A 101 -8.40 -8.14 11.02
CA ASP A 101 -9.76 -7.70 10.73
C ASP A 101 -9.94 -6.17 10.66
N ILE A 102 -8.95 -5.46 10.09
CA ILE A 102 -8.95 -4.00 9.98
C ILE A 102 -9.51 -3.58 8.61
N PRO A 103 -10.74 -3.05 8.54
CA PRO A 103 -11.31 -2.61 7.27
C PRO A 103 -10.51 -1.42 6.72
N SER A 104 -10.18 -1.51 5.43
CA SER A 104 -9.29 -0.56 4.76
C SER A 104 -9.75 -0.25 3.34
N GLU A 105 -9.33 0.92 2.85
CA GLU A 105 -9.47 1.30 1.44
C GLU A 105 -8.75 0.29 0.52
N ASN A 106 -9.35 -0.02 -0.64
CA ASN A 106 -8.66 -0.80 -1.67
C ASN A 106 -7.84 0.14 -2.58
N PRO A 107 -6.50 0.12 -2.51
CA PRO A 107 -5.68 1.01 -3.33
C PRO A 107 -5.53 0.54 -4.80
N GLY A 108 -6.04 -0.64 -5.16
CA GLY A 108 -5.97 -1.15 -6.53
C GLY A 108 -4.57 -1.61 -6.95
N PHE A 109 -3.91 -2.45 -6.16
CA PHE A 109 -2.60 -3.01 -6.53
C PHE A 109 -2.68 -3.85 -7.82
N ARG A 110 -1.64 -3.72 -8.65
CA ARG A 110 -1.42 -4.53 -9.86
C ARG A 110 0.01 -5.07 -9.90
N ALA A 111 0.21 -6.17 -10.62
CA ALA A 111 1.55 -6.62 -10.98
C ALA A 111 2.26 -5.53 -11.79
N TYR A 112 3.56 -5.33 -11.56
CA TYR A 112 4.37 -4.35 -12.28
C TYR A 112 5.86 -4.72 -12.27
N LYS A 113 6.70 -3.87 -12.86
CA LYS A 113 8.16 -4.03 -13.06
C LYS A 113 8.93 -4.49 -11.82
N PHE A 114 8.46 -4.12 -10.65
CA PHE A 114 9.06 -4.44 -9.38
C PHE A 114 8.02 -5.04 -8.44
N GLY A 115 7.14 -5.93 -8.91
CA GLY A 115 6.09 -6.49 -8.05
C GLY A 115 4.86 -5.59 -7.87
N PRO A 116 4.08 -5.77 -6.79
CA PRO A 116 2.79 -5.10 -6.60
C PRO A 116 2.97 -3.59 -6.53
N TYR A 117 2.24 -2.85 -7.33
CA TYR A 117 2.31 -1.40 -7.40
C TYR A 117 0.93 -0.78 -7.50
N THR A 118 0.79 0.42 -6.94
CA THR A 118 -0.37 1.29 -7.15
C THR A 118 0.05 2.76 -7.16
N GLU A 119 -0.55 3.52 -8.07
CA GLU A 119 -0.41 4.98 -8.11
C GLU A 119 -1.09 5.67 -6.91
N ALA A 120 -1.99 4.98 -6.19
CA ALA A 120 -2.66 5.55 -5.03
C ALA A 120 -1.66 5.93 -3.93
N ILE A 121 -0.63 5.10 -3.70
CA ILE A 121 0.41 5.41 -2.70
C ILE A 121 1.25 6.60 -3.15
N ASP A 122 1.63 6.67 -4.42
CA ASP A 122 2.42 7.80 -4.94
C ASP A 122 1.66 9.12 -4.80
N ARG A 123 0.37 9.12 -5.16
CA ARG A 123 -0.51 10.29 -4.99
C ARG A 123 -0.67 10.68 -3.52
N ASN A 124 -0.88 9.71 -2.63
CA ASN A 124 -1.01 9.99 -1.20
C ASN A 124 0.28 10.58 -0.62
N ILE A 125 1.45 10.04 -0.97
CA ILE A 125 2.74 10.62 -0.53
C ILE A 125 2.91 12.04 -1.05
N ALA A 126 2.64 12.29 -2.34
CA ALA A 126 2.73 13.63 -2.91
C ALA A 126 1.80 14.62 -2.17
N SER A 127 0.53 14.24 -1.94
CA SER A 127 -0.42 15.06 -1.19
C SER A 127 0.04 15.30 0.25
N LEU A 128 0.50 14.27 0.96
CA LEU A 128 0.99 14.37 2.34
C LEU A 128 2.23 15.27 2.45
N MET A 129 3.08 15.28 1.42
CA MET A 129 4.22 16.20 1.31
C MET A 129 3.76 17.65 1.05
N ASP A 130 2.81 17.85 0.14
CA ASP A 130 2.26 19.17 -0.20
C ASP A 130 1.62 19.87 1.01
N ILE A 131 0.87 19.11 1.84
CA ILE A 131 0.28 19.66 3.08
C ILE A 131 1.24 19.67 4.28
N GLY A 132 2.50 19.26 4.08
CA GLY A 132 3.58 19.33 5.06
C GLY A 132 3.49 18.31 6.20
N LEU A 133 2.83 17.17 6.01
CA LEU A 133 2.81 16.06 6.99
C LEU A 133 3.97 15.09 6.80
N VAL A 134 4.38 14.88 5.54
CA VAL A 134 5.53 14.03 5.20
C VAL A 134 6.60 14.89 4.56
N GLU A 135 7.86 14.55 4.80
CA GLU A 135 8.99 15.10 4.02
C GLU A 135 9.85 13.96 3.46
N SER A 136 10.51 14.23 2.34
CA SER A 136 11.53 13.34 1.81
C SER A 136 12.90 14.01 1.79
N ARG A 137 13.95 13.23 2.08
CA ARG A 137 15.35 13.67 2.04
C ARG A 137 16.15 12.75 1.13
N GLY A 138 17.20 13.28 0.50
CA GLY A 138 18.02 12.53 -0.46
C GLY A 138 17.53 12.68 -1.90
N ARG A 139 18.05 11.85 -2.81
CA ARG A 139 17.71 11.91 -4.23
C ARG A 139 16.32 11.30 -4.47
N THR A 140 15.36 12.12 -4.86
CA THR A 140 13.99 11.71 -5.23
C THR A 140 13.98 10.58 -6.25
N ASN A 141 13.03 9.65 -6.12
CA ASN A 141 12.87 8.48 -6.99
C ASN A 141 14.12 7.57 -7.02
N SER A 142 14.84 7.47 -5.90
CA SER A 142 15.98 6.57 -5.75
C SER A 142 15.96 5.84 -4.42
N GLU A 143 16.81 4.82 -4.28
CA GLU A 143 17.00 4.12 -3.01
C GLU A 143 17.63 4.99 -1.91
N GLN A 144 18.14 6.18 -2.25
CA GLN A 144 18.67 7.16 -1.30
C GLN A 144 17.58 8.06 -0.73
N GLU A 145 16.37 8.07 -1.32
CA GLU A 145 15.25 8.82 -0.77
C GLU A 145 14.83 8.24 0.58
N ARG A 146 14.49 9.12 1.52
CA ARG A 146 14.11 8.76 2.89
C ARG A 146 12.86 9.56 3.26
N PHE A 147 11.77 8.87 3.55
CA PHE A 147 10.50 9.49 3.97
C PHE A 147 10.39 9.56 5.49
N PHE A 148 9.99 10.72 6.00
CA PHE A 148 9.81 11.01 7.41
C PHE A 148 8.47 11.71 7.66
N LEU A 149 7.95 11.60 8.88
CA LEU A 149 6.95 12.56 9.35
C LEU A 149 7.64 13.86 9.74
N THR A 150 7.03 14.98 9.38
CA THR A 150 7.38 16.29 9.95
C THR A 150 6.86 16.38 11.39
N GLU A 151 7.19 17.45 12.12
CA GLU A 151 6.60 17.68 13.45
C GLU A 151 5.07 17.79 13.38
N LYS A 152 4.53 18.44 12.33
CA LYS A 152 3.09 18.48 12.05
C LYS A 152 2.55 17.08 11.73
N GLY A 153 3.32 16.31 10.94
CA GLY A 153 3.02 14.94 10.56
C GLY A 153 2.90 13.98 11.74
N LYS A 154 3.67 14.17 12.82
CA LYS A 154 3.62 13.30 14.00
C LYS A 154 2.24 13.29 14.67
N ALA A 155 1.55 14.43 14.73
CA ALA A 155 0.19 14.48 15.27
C ALA A 155 -0.77 13.62 14.44
N SER A 156 -0.79 13.81 13.12
CA SER A 156 -1.61 13.00 12.20
C SER A 156 -1.19 11.53 12.14
N GLY A 157 0.10 11.24 12.31
CA GLY A 157 0.63 9.88 12.44
C GLY A 157 0.12 9.18 13.70
N LYS A 158 0.07 9.91 14.82
CA LYS A 158 -0.53 9.41 16.06
C LYS A 158 -2.04 9.21 15.89
N GLU A 159 -2.76 10.18 15.32
CA GLU A 159 -4.21 10.06 15.06
C GLU A 159 -4.53 8.85 14.17
N ALA A 160 -3.75 8.63 13.11
CA ALA A 160 -3.90 7.46 12.25
C ALA A 160 -3.61 6.15 13.01
N LEU A 161 -2.61 6.13 13.88
CA LEU A 161 -2.32 4.98 14.73
C LEU A 161 -3.43 4.74 15.77
N ASP A 162 -4.00 5.80 16.35
CA ASP A 162 -5.06 5.77 17.36
C ASP A 162 -6.37 5.16 16.84
N LYS A 163 -6.54 5.04 15.52
CA LYS A 163 -7.61 4.25 14.90
C LYS A 163 -7.48 2.75 15.14
N LEU A 164 -6.31 2.26 15.56
CA LEU A 164 -6.04 0.86 15.86
C LEU A 164 -6.29 0.55 17.34
N THR A 165 -6.65 -0.69 17.66
CA THR A 165 -6.67 -1.13 19.05
C THR A 165 -5.25 -1.23 19.60
N PRO A 166 -5.04 -1.16 20.94
CA PRO A 166 -3.70 -1.30 21.52
C PRO A 166 -2.98 -2.59 21.08
N GLU A 167 -3.71 -3.68 20.89
CA GLU A 167 -3.15 -4.93 20.37
C GLU A 167 -2.68 -4.79 18.92
N GLN A 168 -3.53 -4.23 18.04
CA GLN A 168 -3.19 -3.98 16.64
C GLN A 168 -1.99 -3.02 16.53
N MET A 169 -1.94 -1.96 17.34
CA MET A 169 -0.78 -1.04 17.39
C MET A 169 0.52 -1.77 17.73
N ASN A 170 0.49 -2.66 18.73
CA ASN A 170 1.67 -3.42 19.13
C ASN A 170 2.11 -4.38 18.02
N LYS A 171 1.18 -5.08 17.37
CA LYS A 171 1.48 -5.94 16.23
C LYS A 171 2.04 -5.14 15.05
N LEU A 172 1.52 -3.94 14.76
CA LEU A 172 2.04 -3.07 13.71
C LEU A 172 3.49 -2.62 13.98
N LYS A 173 3.82 -2.31 15.24
CA LYS A 173 5.19 -1.99 15.66
C LYS A 173 6.14 -3.18 15.49
N LEU A 174 5.71 -4.39 15.83
CA LEU A 174 6.49 -5.61 15.61
C LEU A 174 6.74 -5.82 14.11
N LEU A 175 5.69 -5.71 13.28
CA LEU A 175 5.83 -5.77 11.83
C LEU A 175 6.79 -4.69 11.31
N ARG A 176 6.75 -3.48 11.86
CA ARG A 176 7.69 -2.40 11.50
C ARG A 176 9.13 -2.78 11.80
N ALA A 177 9.40 -3.32 12.98
CA ALA A 177 10.73 -3.77 13.37
C ALA A 177 11.23 -4.89 12.45
N ASP A 178 10.38 -5.86 12.12
CA ASP A 178 10.72 -6.97 11.22
C ASP A 178 11.00 -6.47 9.79
N LEU A 179 10.10 -5.65 9.23
CA LEU A 179 10.24 -5.16 7.86
C LEU A 179 11.37 -4.14 7.68
N GLN A 180 11.87 -3.53 8.76
CA GLN A 180 13.06 -2.68 8.70
C GLN A 180 14.34 -3.47 8.41
N GLN A 181 14.41 -4.74 8.83
CA GLN A 181 15.57 -5.61 8.62
C GLN A 181 15.77 -6.00 7.15
N PHE A 182 14.70 -5.97 6.35
CA PHE A 182 14.82 -6.22 4.91
C PHE A 182 15.47 -5.02 4.19
N ASP A 183 16.42 -5.30 3.32
CA ASP A 183 16.81 -4.38 2.26
C ASP A 183 15.76 -4.38 1.12
N SER A 184 15.97 -3.57 0.09
CA SER A 184 15.07 -3.53 -1.07
C SER A 184 14.88 -4.93 -1.68
N ASN A 185 15.95 -5.72 -1.80
CA ASN A 185 15.88 -7.05 -2.42
C ASN A 185 15.17 -8.08 -1.53
N GLY A 186 15.36 -7.99 -0.21
CA GLY A 186 14.76 -8.88 0.78
C GLY A 186 13.24 -8.80 0.76
N ILE A 187 12.69 -7.58 0.85
CA ILE A 187 11.22 -7.40 0.82
C ILE A 187 10.62 -7.79 -0.53
N MET A 188 11.36 -7.56 -1.61
CA MET A 188 10.98 -8.00 -2.95
C MET A 188 10.93 -9.53 -3.06
N THR A 189 11.97 -10.21 -2.55
CA THR A 189 12.04 -11.68 -2.53
C THR A 189 10.91 -12.27 -1.69
N TYR A 190 10.62 -11.66 -0.55
CA TYR A 190 9.49 -12.04 0.31
C TYR A 190 8.17 -11.99 -0.47
N ILE A 191 7.87 -10.85 -1.11
CA ILE A 191 6.64 -10.67 -1.88
C ILE A 191 6.56 -11.65 -3.05
N TYR A 192 7.65 -11.86 -3.79
CA TYR A 192 7.65 -12.78 -4.94
C TYR A 192 7.44 -14.23 -4.56
N THR A 193 7.85 -14.60 -3.35
CA THR A 193 7.65 -15.96 -2.83
C THR A 193 6.21 -16.16 -2.39
N ARG A 194 5.61 -15.17 -1.74
CA ARG A 194 4.28 -15.28 -1.12
C ARG A 194 3.12 -14.90 -2.06
N TYR A 195 3.39 -14.03 -3.03
CA TYR A 195 2.40 -13.51 -3.99
C TYR A 195 2.92 -13.58 -5.44
N PRO A 196 3.10 -14.80 -5.99
CA PRO A 196 3.65 -15.00 -7.32
C PRO A 196 2.83 -14.31 -8.42
N GLU A 197 1.53 -14.07 -8.21
CA GLU A 197 0.65 -13.37 -9.16
C GLU A 197 1.04 -11.91 -9.42
N PHE A 198 1.84 -11.30 -8.54
CA PHE A 198 2.38 -9.95 -8.76
C PHE A 198 3.75 -9.95 -9.46
N THR A 199 4.25 -11.11 -9.90
CA THR A 199 5.58 -11.24 -10.52
C THR A 199 5.57 -11.21 -12.05
N ASP A 200 4.40 -11.36 -12.68
CA ASP A 200 4.21 -11.51 -14.13
C ASP A 200 4.84 -10.39 -14.98
N GLU A 201 4.94 -9.18 -14.45
CA GLU A 201 5.52 -8.01 -15.14
C GLU A 201 6.90 -7.60 -14.61
N SER A 202 7.46 -8.38 -13.67
CA SER A 202 8.69 -7.99 -12.98
C SER A 202 9.93 -8.17 -13.84
N ILE A 203 10.65 -7.06 -14.06
CA ILE A 203 11.96 -7.06 -14.72
C ILE A 203 13.04 -7.68 -13.81
N VAL A 204 12.77 -7.78 -12.50
CA VAL A 204 13.74 -8.24 -11.49
C VAL A 204 13.58 -9.72 -11.15
N PHE A 205 12.43 -10.34 -11.43
CA PHE A 205 12.13 -11.72 -11.05
C PHE A 205 13.18 -12.74 -11.54
N GLU A 206 13.66 -12.60 -12.80
CA GLU A 206 14.71 -13.47 -13.34
C GLU A 206 16.05 -13.35 -12.59
N ARG A 207 16.40 -12.15 -12.10
CA ARG A 207 17.69 -11.89 -11.41
C ARG A 207 17.69 -12.32 -9.94
N THR A 208 16.56 -12.25 -9.25
CA THR A 208 16.47 -12.57 -7.81
C THR A 208 16.57 -14.05 -7.48
N LEU A 209 16.07 -14.96 -8.34
CA LEU A 209 16.10 -16.41 -8.08
C LEU A 209 17.41 -17.10 -8.51
N HIS A 210 18.17 -16.53 -9.44
CA HIS A 210 19.40 -17.16 -9.97
C HIS A 210 20.63 -17.06 -9.05
N ARG A 211 20.59 -16.28 -7.97
CA ARG A 211 21.72 -16.16 -7.01
C ARG A 211 21.72 -17.19 -5.88
N ARG A 212 20.66 -18.00 -5.70
CA ARG A 212 20.59 -19.05 -4.65
C ARG A 212 20.88 -20.47 -5.16
N ARG A 213 21.31 -20.63 -6.42
CA ARG A 213 21.88 -21.87 -6.95
C ARG A 213 23.40 -21.72 -7.11
N LYS A 214 24.11 -21.61 -5.98
CA LYS A 214 25.51 -22.01 -5.84
C LYS A 214 25.72 -22.52 -4.43
#